data_AF-A0A4R5NSF0-F1
#
_entry.id   AF-A0A4R5NSF0-F1
#
_cell.length_a   1.000
_cell.length_b   1.000
_cell.length_c   1.000
_cell.angle_alpha   90.00
_cell.angle_beta   90.00
_cell.angle_gamma   90.00
#
_symmetry.space_group_name_H-M   'P 1'
#
loop_
_entity.id
_entity.type
_entity.pdbx_description
1 polymer ?
#
loop_
_entity_poly.entity_id
_entity_poly.type
_entity_poly.pdbx_seq_one_letter_code
_entity_poly.pdbx_strand_id
1 'polypeptide(L)' 'MSTQIHFRMDETEKNKFETILNQLGLTPAQAFKIFAKKTIEAGGIPFEVSQPSNQLTAAINSHDYKEFTSAAEGLKWLHE' A
#
# COMPACT_ATOMS: atom_id res chain seq x y z
N MET A 1 -8.65 -20.40 -23.03
CA MET A 1 -7.40 -19.94 -23.67
C MET A 1 -6.55 -19.28 -22.60
N SER A 2 -5.24 -19.54 -22.55
CA SER A 2 -4.31 -18.88 -21.64
C SER A 2 -3.37 -17.98 -22.44
N THR A 3 -3.18 -16.75 -21.98
CA THR A 3 -2.27 -15.78 -22.61
C THR A 3 -1.10 -15.51 -21.67
N GLN A 4 0.11 -15.42 -22.24
CA GLN A 4 1.33 -15.14 -21.49
C GLN A 4 1.61 -13.63 -21.48
N ILE A 5 2.05 -13.12 -20.33
CA ILE A 5 2.39 -11.70 -20.14
C ILE A 5 3.84 -11.61 -19.66
N HIS A 6 4.62 -10.73 -20.27
CA HIS A 6 6.02 -10.47 -19.91
C HIS A 6 6.17 -9.04 -19.37
N PHE A 7 6.89 -8.90 -18.27
CA PHE A 7 7.20 -7.61 -17.65
C PHE A 7 8.72 -7.43 -17.54
N ARG A 8 9.18 -6.19 -17.72
CA ARG A 8 10.53 -5.77 -17.37
C ARG A 8 10.49 -5.13 -15.99
N MET A 9 11.45 -5.47 -15.15
CA MET A 9 11.58 -4.98 -13.77
C MET A 9 13.07 -4.96 -13.43
N ASP A 10 13.47 -4.02 -12.57
CA ASP A 10 14.82 -3.99 -12.04
C ASP A 10 15.12 -5.24 -11.18
N GLU A 11 16.35 -5.73 -11.22
CA GLU A 11 16.73 -6.94 -10.50
C GLU A 11 16.59 -6.79 -8.98
N THR A 12 16.94 -5.61 -8.44
CA THR A 12 16.85 -5.36 -7.00
C THR A 12 15.39 -5.28 -6.53
N GLU A 13 14.51 -4.68 -7.34
CA GLU A 13 13.06 -4.63 -7.10
C GLU A 13 12.45 -6.03 -7.16
N LYS A 14 12.84 -6.83 -8.17
CA LYS A 14 12.40 -8.22 -8.32
C LYS A 14 12.74 -9.05 -7.09
N ASN A 15 13.98 -8.96 -6.62
CA ASN A 15 14.44 -9.75 -5.47
C ASN A 15 13.69 -9.38 -4.18
N LYS A 16 13.42 -8.09 -3.95
CA LYS A 16 12.60 -7.63 -2.82
C LYS A 16 11.17 -8.14 -2.94
N PHE A 17 10.57 -8.02 -4.12
CA PHE A 17 9.22 -8.50 -4.39
C PHE A 17 9.09 -10.00 -4.13
N GLU A 18 10.01 -10.81 -4.65
CA GLU A 18 10.03 -12.26 -4.42
C GLU A 18 10.21 -12.62 -2.94
N THR A 19 11.05 -11.88 -2.21
CA THR A 19 11.23 -12.09 -0.76
C THR A 19 9.93 -11.91 0.00
N ILE A 20 9.20 -10.82 -0.27
CA ILE A 20 7.91 -10.52 0.38
C ILE A 20 6.89 -11.60 0.05
N LEU A 21 6.77 -11.99 -1.23
CA LEU A 21 5.81 -13.00 -1.65
C LEU A 21 6.11 -14.38 -1.06
N ASN A 22 7.38 -14.76 -0.94
CA ASN A 22 7.79 -16.01 -0.30
C ASN A 22 7.38 -16.06 1.17
N GLN A 23 7.47 -14.96 1.90
CA GLN A 23 6.99 -14.87 3.28
C GLN A 23 5.47 -15.07 3.38
N LEU A 24 4.73 -14.72 2.32
CA LEU A 24 3.28 -14.91 2.21
C LEU A 24 2.90 -16.29 1.61
N GLY A 25 3.88 -17.13 1.27
CA GLY A 25 3.64 -18.43 0.61
C GLY A 25 3.13 -18.30 -0.83
N LEU A 26 3.45 -17.20 -1.51
CA LEU A 26 2.97 -16.88 -2.86
C LEU A 26 4.12 -16.88 -3.87
N THR A 27 3.81 -17.32 -5.08
CA THR A 27 4.65 -17.07 -6.25
C THR A 27 4.29 -15.72 -6.91
N PRO A 28 5.22 -15.09 -7.66
CA PRO A 28 4.91 -13.89 -8.45
C PRO A 28 3.68 -14.04 -9.34
N ALA A 29 3.53 -15.18 -10.00
CA ALA A 29 2.38 -15.46 -10.85
C ALA A 29 1.04 -15.50 -10.08
N GLN A 30 1.03 -16.04 -8.85
CA GLN A 30 -0.17 -16.02 -8.00
C GLN A 30 -0.50 -14.60 -7.56
N ALA A 31 0.50 -13.84 -7.12
CA ALA A 31 0.31 -12.44 -6.72
C ALA A 31 -0.25 -11.58 -7.87
N PHE A 32 0.30 -11.73 -9.09
CA PHE A 32 -0.22 -11.04 -10.28
C PHE A 32 -1.66 -11.45 -10.64
N LYS A 33 -2.03 -12.72 -10.48
CA LYS A 33 -3.42 -13.16 -10.68
C LYS A 33 -4.37 -12.52 -9.67
N ILE A 34 -3.97 -12.41 -8.40
CA ILE A 34 -4.75 -11.72 -7.36
C ILE A 34 -4.91 -10.25 -7.72
N PHE A 35 -3.81 -9.58 -8.09
CA PHE A 35 -3.83 -8.19 -8.54
C PHE A 35 -4.81 -8.00 -9.70
N ALA A 36 -4.68 -8.79 -10.78
CA ALA A 36 -5.56 -8.68 -11.95
C ALA A 36 -7.04 -8.88 -11.59
N LYS A 37 -7.36 -9.87 -10.75
CA LYS A 37 -8.73 -10.09 -10.28
C LYS A 37 -9.26 -8.89 -9.51
N LYS A 38 -8.45 -8.31 -8.62
CA LYS A 38 -8.85 -7.14 -7.84
C LYS A 38 -9.03 -5.90 -8.71
N THR A 39 -8.18 -5.70 -9.71
CA THR A 39 -8.33 -4.61 -10.67
C THR A 39 -9.65 -4.71 -11.43
N ILE A 40 -10.01 -5.92 -11.87
CA ILE A 40 -11.28 -6.18 -12.57
C ILE A 40 -12.48 -5.93 -11.64
N GLU A 41 -12.43 -6.44 -10.40
CA GLU A 41 -13.49 -6.25 -9.40
C GLU A 41 -13.73 -4.77 -9.06
N ALA A 42 -12.65 -3.99 -8.96
CA ALA A 42 -12.72 -2.56 -8.62
C ALA A 42 -13.07 -1.66 -9.83
N GLY A 43 -12.97 -2.17 -11.06
CA GLY A 43 -13.09 -1.34 -12.27
C GLY A 43 -11.96 -0.29 -12.41
N GLY A 44 -10.82 -0.52 -11.77
CA GLY A 44 -9.72 0.42 -11.64
C GLY A 44 -8.53 -0.19 -10.89
N ILE A 45 -7.47 0.58 -10.64
CA ILE A 45 -6.32 0.07 -9.88
C ILE A 45 -6.76 -0.30 -8.45
N PRO A 46 -6.46 -1.52 -7.95
CA PRO A 46 -6.98 -2.05 -6.70
C PRO A 46 -6.21 -1.55 -5.46
N PHE A 47 -5.70 -0.34 -5.55
CA PHE A 47 -5.09 0.42 -4.48
C PHE A 47 -5.27 1.90 -4.80
N GLU A 48 -5.21 2.74 -3.79
CA GLU A 48 -5.34 4.19 -3.98
C GLU A 48 -4.17 4.71 -4.82
N VAL A 49 -4.48 5.22 -6.01
CA VAL A 49 -3.51 5.93 -6.86
C VAL A 49 -3.77 7.41 -6.72
N SER A 50 -3.47 7.95 -5.54
CA SER A 50 -3.53 9.39 -5.29
C SER A 50 -2.11 9.92 -5.11
N GLN A 51 -1.82 11.05 -5.74
CA GLN A 51 -0.71 11.86 -5.28
C GLN A 51 -1.14 12.48 -3.95
N PRO A 52 -0.31 12.44 -2.89
CA PRO A 52 -0.68 13.01 -1.62
C PRO A 52 -1.16 14.44 -1.83
N SER A 53 -2.33 14.80 -1.28
CA SER A 53 -2.82 16.17 -1.39
C SER A 53 -1.79 17.13 -0.79
N ASN A 54 -1.82 18.41 -1.18
CA ASN A 54 -0.95 19.41 -0.56
C ASN A 54 -1.14 19.45 0.97
N GLN A 55 -2.37 19.21 1.44
CA GLN A 55 -2.69 19.10 2.87
C GLN A 55 -2.05 17.87 3.52
N LEU A 56 -2.17 16.69 2.91
CA LEU A 56 -1.54 15.47 3.42
C LEU A 56 -0.02 15.57 3.42
N THR A 57 0.55 16.17 2.37
CA THR A 57 1.98 16.45 2.27
C THR A 57 2.44 17.40 3.37
N ALA A 58 1.67 18.46 3.65
CA ALA A 58 1.98 19.39 4.75
C ALA A 58 1.89 18.71 6.12
N ALA A 59 0.86 17.89 6.34
CA ALA A 59 0.67 17.17 7.60
C ALA A 59 1.74 16.09 7.86
N ILE A 60 2.21 15.39 6.82
CA ILE A 60 3.33 14.43 6.96
C ILE A 60 4.62 15.14 7.37
N ASN A 61 4.82 16.38 6.89
CA ASN A 61 6.02 17.17 7.19
C ASN A 61 5.87 18.03 8.45
N SER A 62 4.67 18.14 9.02
CA SER A 62 4.45 18.93 10.21
C SER A 62 4.98 18.18 11.45
N HIS A 63 5.62 18.93 12.34
CA HIS A 63 6.13 18.43 13.62
C HIS A 63 5.29 18.98 14.79
N ASP A 64 4.01 19.22 14.54
CA ASP A 64 3.05 19.82 15.46
C ASP A 64 2.21 18.77 16.22
N TYR A 65 2.72 17.54 16.31
CA TYR A 65 2.07 16.47 17.05
C TYR A 65 2.04 16.77 18.55
N LYS A 66 0.95 16.36 19.21
CA LYS A 66 0.85 16.30 20.66
C LYS A 66 1.00 14.87 21.12
N GLU A 67 1.90 14.64 22.05
CA GLU A 67 2.03 13.36 22.72
C GLU A 67 1.04 13.27 23.87
N PHE A 68 0.43 12.10 24.05
CA PHE A 68 -0.46 11.81 25.16
C PHE A 68 0.08 10.61 25.91
N THR A 69 -0.05 10.65 27.23
CA THR A 69 0.43 9.55 28.09
C THR A 69 -0.57 8.40 28.19
N SER A 70 -1.81 8.63 27.75
CA SER A 70 -2.86 7.61 27.68
C SER A 70 -3.85 7.86 26.54
N ALA A 71 -4.46 6.79 26.04
CA ALA A 71 -5.50 6.88 25.00
C ALA A 71 -6.75 7.66 25.48
N ALA A 72 -7.08 7.57 26.78
CA ALA A 72 -8.23 8.29 27.36
C ALA A 72 -8.01 9.81 27.37
N GLU A 73 -6.78 10.25 27.67
CA GLU A 73 -6.37 11.65 27.62
C GLU A 73 -6.47 12.21 26.19
N GLY A 74 -5.93 11.48 25.21
CA GLY A 74 -6.02 11.86 23.80
C GLY A 74 -7.46 11.92 23.28
N LEU A 75 -8.31 10.97 23.65
CA LEU A 75 -9.73 10.95 23.26
C LEU A 75 -10.50 12.14 23.85
N LYS A 76 -10.20 12.52 25.10
CA LYS A 76 -10.79 13.70 25.73
C LYS A 76 -10.41 14.97 24.97
N TRP A 77 -9.14 15.13 24.60
CA TRP A 77 -8.66 16.28 23.83
C TRP A 77 -9.28 16.39 22.43
N LEU A 78 -9.57 15.26 21.76
CA LEU A 78 -10.18 15.23 20.42
C LEU A 78 -11.66 15.65 20.40
N HIS A 79 -12.35 15.52 21.54
CA HIS A 79 -13.79 15.78 21.66
C HIS A 79 -14.12 17.08 22.42
N GLU A 80 -13.10 17.82 22.86
CA GLU A 80 -13.20 19.18 23.42
C GLU A 80 -13.13 20.24 22.30
#